data_AF-A0A350KM15-F1
#
_entry.id   AF-A0A350KM15-F1
#
_cell.length_a   1.000
_cell.length_b   1.000
_cell.length_c   1.000
_cell.angle_alpha   90.00
_cell.angle_beta   90.00
_cell.angle_gamma   90.00
#
_symmetry.space_group_name_H-M   'P 1'
#
loop_
_entity.id
_entity.type
_entity.pdbx_description
1 polymer ?
#
loop_
_entity_poly.entity_id
_entity_poly.type
_entity_poly.pdbx_seq_one_letter_code
_entity_poly.pdbx_strand_id
1 'polypeptide(L)'
;VVNPTFGDAYAMQTIVHEGQHAIQCARDPENTPNAEQMTVASLLRRERAMEADACAHESAFIYQCRDILPEVYAEAEKNDMPMFRAFVAEMDKSGDEKKAMQASFQAWYGYDYFRDFYDDVYRREIAFYAGEGKKSGRKDMFCKTVPAKDVADACLYKGKPYVSADMLMTDQAFSVLKKDKAAYMKIAADYAKTVGVKADESVWAMAERDKTGKITRSAQRKANTAVAEALNQSKGR
;
A
#
# COMPACT_ATOMS: atom_id res chain seq x y z
N VAL A 1 13.50 -2.85 10.22
CA VAL A 1 14.50 -3.42 11.17
C VAL A 1 15.42 -4.37 10.42
N VAL A 2 16.75 -4.27 10.56
CA VAL A 2 17.69 -5.18 9.90
C VAL A 2 17.97 -6.39 10.81
N ASN A 3 17.70 -7.60 10.34
CA ASN A 3 18.01 -8.81 11.10
C ASN A 3 19.50 -9.19 10.90
N PRO A 4 20.32 -9.20 11.97
CA PRO A 4 21.76 -9.45 11.88
C PRO A 4 22.11 -10.89 11.48
N THR A 5 21.14 -11.81 11.40
CA THR A 5 21.39 -13.18 10.92
C THR A 5 21.35 -13.31 9.40
N PHE A 6 20.91 -12.28 8.68
CA PHE A 6 21.00 -12.26 7.22
C PHE A 6 22.37 -11.72 6.77
N GLY A 7 22.88 -12.21 5.64
CA GLY A 7 24.15 -11.75 5.09
C GLY A 7 24.09 -10.28 4.62
N ASP A 8 25.25 -9.64 4.53
CA ASP A 8 25.40 -8.22 4.18
C ASP A 8 24.66 -7.82 2.91
N ALA A 9 24.64 -8.70 1.90
CA ALA A 9 23.92 -8.50 0.64
C ALA A 9 22.43 -8.23 0.86
N TYR A 10 21.76 -9.04 1.68
CA TYR A 10 20.34 -8.88 2.02
C TYR A 10 20.11 -7.70 2.99
N ALA A 11 21.05 -7.47 3.91
CA ALA A 11 20.99 -6.34 4.83
C ALA A 11 20.98 -5.00 4.07
N MET A 12 21.77 -4.85 3.00
CA MET A 12 21.77 -3.65 2.16
C MET A 12 20.43 -3.41 1.47
N GLN A 13 19.78 -4.46 0.93
CA GLN A 13 18.43 -4.37 0.35
C GLN A 13 17.43 -3.86 1.39
N THR A 14 17.47 -4.46 2.58
CA THR A 14 16.61 -4.10 3.72
C THR A 14 16.83 -2.65 4.17
N ILE A 15 18.08 -2.17 4.19
CA ILE A 15 18.38 -0.78 4.59
C ILE A 15 17.74 0.22 3.63
N VAL A 16 17.74 -0.05 2.32
CA VAL A 16 17.09 0.84 1.34
C VAL A 16 15.58 0.84 1.51
N HIS A 17 14.99 -0.35 1.71
CA HIS A 17 13.56 -0.49 1.97
C HIS A 17 13.11 0.31 3.20
N GLU A 18 13.75 0.06 4.34
CA GLU A 18 13.42 0.72 5.61
C GLU A 18 13.78 2.21 5.61
N GLY A 19 14.85 2.57 4.88
CA GLY A 19 15.21 3.96 4.62
C GLY A 19 14.14 4.70 3.83
N GLN A 20 13.48 4.02 2.89
CA GLN A 20 12.35 4.61 2.15
C GLN A 20 11.17 4.87 3.09
N HIS A 21 10.85 3.99 4.02
CA HIS A 21 9.84 4.28 5.06
C HIS A 21 10.17 5.50 5.90
N ALA A 22 11.44 5.66 6.31
CA ALA A 22 11.87 6.85 7.03
C ALA A 22 11.66 8.13 6.20
N ILE A 23 11.94 8.09 4.90
CA ILE A 23 11.70 9.21 3.98
C ILE A 23 10.21 9.50 3.80
N GLN A 24 9.37 8.46 3.65
CA GLN A 24 7.91 8.59 3.56
C GLN A 24 7.36 9.27 4.82
N CYS A 25 7.72 8.78 6.01
CA CYS A 25 7.31 9.36 7.29
C CYS A 25 7.78 10.81 7.45
N ALA A 26 9.02 11.14 7.06
CA ALA A 26 9.55 12.49 7.15
C ALA A 26 8.87 13.49 6.19
N ARG A 27 8.16 13.00 5.17
CA ARG A 27 7.47 13.80 4.16
C ARG A 27 5.97 13.91 4.36
N ASP A 28 5.41 13.14 5.30
CA ASP A 28 3.98 13.23 5.60
C ASP A 28 3.64 14.69 5.95
N PRO A 29 2.64 15.28 5.28
CA PRO A 29 2.15 16.61 5.65
C PRO A 29 1.76 16.67 7.12
N GLU A 30 1.99 17.81 7.78
CA GLU A 30 1.69 18.01 9.22
C GLU A 30 0.24 17.67 9.59
N ASN A 31 -0.70 17.81 8.64
CA ASN A 31 -2.12 17.52 8.82
C ASN A 31 -2.54 16.11 8.37
N THR A 32 -1.58 15.23 8.06
CA THR A 32 -1.87 13.82 7.76
C THR A 32 -2.50 13.19 9.00
N PRO A 33 -3.70 12.59 8.89
CA PRO A 33 -4.31 11.89 10.02
C PRO A 33 -3.35 10.83 10.56
N ASN A 34 -3.31 10.63 11.87
CA ASN A 34 -2.59 9.47 12.40
C ASN A 34 -3.25 8.17 11.90
N ALA A 35 -2.48 7.08 11.86
CA ALA A 35 -2.95 5.78 11.39
C ALA A 35 -4.26 5.34 12.06
N GLU A 36 -4.42 5.56 13.37
CA GLU A 36 -5.62 5.16 14.12
C GLU A 36 -6.86 6.00 13.79
N GLN A 37 -6.68 7.21 13.25
CA GLN A 37 -7.76 8.09 12.85
C GLN A 37 -8.25 7.80 11.42
N MET A 38 -7.44 7.14 10.60
CA MET A 38 -7.79 6.83 9.21
C MET A 38 -8.92 5.80 9.14
N THR A 39 -9.87 5.97 8.21
CA THR A 39 -10.83 4.90 7.91
C THR A 39 -10.06 3.63 7.51
N VAL A 40 -10.58 2.45 7.82
CA VAL A 40 -9.90 1.18 7.58
C VAL A 40 -9.46 1.03 6.12
N ALA A 41 -10.33 1.39 5.15
CA ALA A 41 -9.95 1.34 3.74
C ALA A 41 -8.85 2.34 3.36
N SER A 42 -8.77 3.50 4.05
CA SER A 42 -7.71 4.49 3.81
C SER A 42 -6.37 4.00 4.36
N LEU A 43 -6.38 3.45 5.58
CA LEU A 43 -5.20 2.83 6.20
C LEU A 43 -4.65 1.72 5.31
N LEU A 44 -5.48 0.72 4.96
CA LEU A 44 -5.06 -0.39 4.11
C LEU A 44 -4.48 0.07 2.77
N ARG A 45 -5.07 1.08 2.13
CA ARG A 45 -4.55 1.59 0.86
C ARG A 45 -3.22 2.32 1.05
N ARG A 46 -3.10 3.15 2.11
CA ARG A 46 -1.87 3.89 2.41
C ARG A 46 -0.74 2.93 2.72
N GLU A 47 -0.89 2.07 3.72
CA GLU A 47 0.20 1.22 4.18
C GLU A 47 0.71 0.30 3.05
N ARG A 48 -0.20 -0.35 2.31
CA ARG A 48 0.20 -1.18 1.16
C ARG A 48 0.91 -0.38 0.06
N ALA A 49 0.51 0.86 -0.19
CA ALA A 49 1.20 1.71 -1.16
C ALA A 49 2.60 2.12 -0.68
N MET A 50 2.78 2.35 0.63
CA MET A 50 4.09 2.66 1.21
C MET A 50 5.04 1.46 1.11
N GLU A 51 4.56 0.25 1.37
CA GLU A 51 5.31 -1.01 1.19
C GLU A 51 5.68 -1.25 -0.28
N ALA A 52 4.72 -1.07 -1.20
CA ALA A 52 4.97 -1.23 -2.63
C ALA A 52 5.98 -0.20 -3.18
N ASP A 53 5.96 1.04 -2.66
CA ASP A 53 6.95 2.08 -2.97
C ASP A 53 8.33 1.71 -2.42
N ALA A 54 8.42 1.24 -1.17
CA ALA A 54 9.66 0.76 -0.57
C ALA A 54 10.30 -0.38 -1.38
N CYS A 55 9.52 -1.39 -1.77
CA CYS A 55 9.99 -2.47 -2.65
C CYS A 55 10.45 -1.98 -4.04
N ALA A 56 9.82 -0.93 -4.59
CA ALA A 56 10.22 -0.38 -5.87
C ALA A 56 11.60 0.33 -5.78
N HIS A 57 11.82 1.14 -4.74
CA HIS A 57 13.11 1.79 -4.50
C HIS A 57 14.22 0.78 -4.18
N GLU A 58 13.90 -0.25 -3.40
CA GLU A 58 14.78 -1.40 -3.16
C GLU A 58 15.16 -2.08 -4.48
N SER A 59 14.19 -2.35 -5.37
CA SER A 59 14.44 -2.97 -6.67
C SER A 59 15.37 -2.10 -7.54
N ALA A 60 15.18 -0.78 -7.54
CA ALA A 60 16.02 0.16 -8.29
C ALA A 60 17.46 0.16 -7.78
N PHE A 61 17.66 0.18 -6.46
CA PHE A 61 18.98 0.06 -5.85
C PHE A 61 19.66 -1.27 -6.21
N ILE A 62 18.95 -2.39 -6.06
CA ILE A 62 19.48 -3.71 -6.40
C ILE A 62 19.93 -3.75 -7.86
N TYR A 63 19.12 -3.23 -8.79
CA TYR A 63 19.47 -3.19 -10.21
C TYR A 63 20.78 -2.42 -10.47
N GLN A 64 21.02 -1.31 -9.76
CA GLN A 64 22.28 -0.55 -9.85
C GLN A 64 23.47 -1.36 -9.31
N CYS A 65 23.25 -2.24 -8.33
CA CYS A 65 24.31 -3.07 -7.77
C CYS A 65 24.87 -4.12 -8.74
N ARG A 66 24.17 -4.45 -9.85
CA ARG A 66 24.61 -5.51 -10.78
C ARG A 66 26.06 -5.34 -11.28
N ASP A 67 26.49 -4.08 -11.45
CA ASP A 67 27.80 -3.71 -11.98
C ASP A 67 28.79 -3.26 -10.88
N ILE A 68 28.31 -3.01 -9.66
CA ILE A 68 29.08 -2.36 -8.58
C ILE A 68 29.31 -3.31 -7.39
N LEU A 69 28.26 -4.03 -6.98
CA LEU A 69 28.22 -5.00 -5.88
C LEU A 69 27.39 -6.22 -6.33
N PRO A 70 27.90 -7.03 -7.28
CA PRO A 70 27.13 -8.08 -7.95
C PRO A 70 26.54 -9.13 -6.98
N GLU A 71 27.14 -9.31 -5.79
CA GLU A 71 26.62 -10.17 -4.74
C GLU A 71 25.25 -9.72 -4.19
N VAL A 72 24.96 -8.41 -4.18
CA VAL A 72 23.64 -7.88 -3.80
C VAL A 72 22.59 -8.25 -4.84
N TYR A 73 22.96 -8.12 -6.12
CA TYR A 73 22.09 -8.48 -7.24
C TYR A 73 21.82 -10.00 -7.26
N ALA A 74 22.87 -10.81 -7.12
CA ALA A 74 22.76 -12.26 -7.11
C ALA A 74 21.90 -12.79 -5.95
N GLU A 75 21.98 -12.17 -4.76
CA GLU A 75 21.12 -12.54 -3.63
C GLU A 75 19.63 -12.20 -3.92
N ALA A 76 19.36 -11.07 -4.58
CA ALA A 76 18.00 -10.72 -5.01
C ALA A 76 17.46 -11.67 -6.09
N GLU A 77 18.29 -12.08 -7.06
CA GLU A 77 17.93 -13.08 -8.06
C GLU A 77 17.58 -14.42 -7.42
N LYS A 78 18.35 -14.84 -6.42
CA LYS A 78 18.10 -16.07 -5.66
C LYS A 78 16.78 -16.01 -4.88
N ASN A 79 16.42 -14.84 -4.35
CA ASN A 79 15.15 -14.64 -3.64
C ASN A 79 13.94 -14.59 -4.59
N ASP A 80 14.14 -14.37 -5.90
CA ASP A 80 13.12 -14.33 -6.97
C ASP A 80 11.84 -13.56 -6.58
N MET A 81 12.02 -12.40 -5.96
CA MET A 81 10.88 -11.56 -5.57
C MET A 81 10.18 -10.99 -6.82
N PRO A 82 8.84 -11.10 -6.94
CA PRO A 82 8.12 -10.63 -8.13
C PRO A 82 8.33 -9.14 -8.46
N MET A 83 8.51 -8.31 -7.44
CA MET A 83 8.75 -6.86 -7.55
C MET A 83 10.08 -6.58 -8.27
N PHE A 84 11.16 -7.24 -7.82
CA PHE A 84 12.47 -7.10 -8.43
C PHE A 84 12.49 -7.66 -9.86
N ARG A 85 11.88 -8.83 -10.09
CA ARG A 85 11.75 -9.41 -11.44
C ARG A 85 10.99 -8.49 -12.41
N ALA A 86 9.90 -7.88 -11.95
CA ALA A 86 9.12 -6.94 -12.75
C ALA A 86 9.92 -5.66 -13.07
N PHE A 87 10.74 -5.19 -12.13
CA PHE A 87 11.67 -4.08 -12.35
C PHE A 87 12.69 -4.41 -13.46
N VAL A 88 13.41 -5.52 -13.31
CA VAL A 88 14.44 -5.97 -14.27
C VAL A 88 13.82 -6.14 -15.66
N ALA A 89 12.68 -6.82 -15.76
CA ALA A 89 12.02 -7.06 -17.05
C ALA A 89 11.63 -5.77 -17.78
N GLU A 90 11.14 -4.74 -17.09
CA GLU A 90 10.79 -3.47 -17.73
C GLU A 90 12.04 -2.61 -18.02
N MET A 91 13.10 -2.71 -17.20
CA MET A 91 14.40 -2.09 -17.51
C MET A 91 15.00 -2.67 -18.79
N ASP A 92 15.02 -4.00 -18.93
CA ASP A 92 15.59 -4.67 -20.11
C ASP A 92 14.79 -4.37 -21.37
N LYS A 93 13.46 -4.22 -21.23
CA LYS A 93 12.55 -3.91 -22.33
C LYS A 93 12.60 -2.44 -22.76
N SER A 94 12.70 -1.50 -21.83
CA SER A 94 12.46 -0.08 -22.10
C SER A 94 13.62 0.85 -21.78
N GLY A 95 14.52 0.46 -20.88
CA GLY A 95 15.55 1.32 -20.29
C GLY A 95 14.99 2.47 -19.43
N ASP A 96 13.68 2.51 -19.17
CA ASP A 96 13.02 3.59 -18.45
C ASP A 96 12.80 3.20 -16.97
N GLU A 97 13.65 3.73 -16.11
CA GLU A 97 13.62 3.48 -14.67
C GLU A 97 12.27 3.86 -14.03
N LYS A 98 11.59 4.90 -14.52
CA LYS A 98 10.27 5.28 -14.00
C LYS A 98 9.24 4.19 -14.30
N LYS A 99 9.27 3.61 -15.50
CA LYS A 99 8.38 2.49 -15.85
C LYS A 99 8.73 1.22 -15.07
N ALA A 100 10.02 0.96 -14.86
CA ALA A 100 10.45 -0.17 -14.04
C ALA A 100 10.00 -0.03 -12.57
N MET A 101 10.10 1.17 -11.99
CA MET A 101 9.52 1.48 -10.68
C MET A 101 8.02 1.20 -10.64
N GLN A 102 7.27 1.64 -11.66
CA GLN A 102 5.83 1.37 -11.76
C GLN A 102 5.51 -0.13 -11.85
N ALA A 103 6.30 -0.88 -12.62
CA ALA A 103 6.13 -2.32 -12.78
C ALA A 103 6.39 -3.07 -11.45
N SER A 104 7.47 -2.73 -10.76
CA SER A 104 7.79 -3.27 -9.43
C SER A 104 6.68 -2.98 -8.41
N PHE A 105 6.24 -1.72 -8.34
CA PHE A 105 5.13 -1.30 -7.47
C PHE A 105 3.84 -2.07 -7.75
N GLN A 106 3.48 -2.28 -9.03
CA GLN A 106 2.29 -3.05 -9.41
C GLN A 106 2.41 -4.53 -9.04
N ALA A 107 3.59 -5.12 -9.21
CA ALA A 107 3.84 -6.53 -8.93
C ALA A 107 3.62 -6.88 -7.45
N TRP A 108 3.84 -5.94 -6.53
CA TRP A 108 3.58 -6.11 -5.10
C TRP A 108 2.13 -6.57 -4.83
N TYR A 109 1.14 -5.97 -5.50
CA TYR A 109 -0.27 -6.31 -5.32
C TYR A 109 -0.65 -7.68 -5.90
N GLY A 110 0.17 -8.21 -6.79
CA GLY A 110 0.04 -9.56 -7.34
C GLY A 110 0.72 -10.64 -6.49
N TYR A 111 1.48 -10.27 -5.46
CA TYR A 111 2.20 -11.24 -4.64
C TYR A 111 1.40 -11.64 -3.40
N ASP A 112 0.70 -12.77 -3.50
CA ASP A 112 -0.23 -13.26 -2.48
C ASP A 112 0.40 -13.38 -1.09
N TYR A 113 1.65 -13.87 -1.01
CA TYR A 113 2.35 -14.07 0.26
C TYR A 113 2.51 -12.75 1.04
N PHE A 114 3.05 -11.70 0.41
CA PHE A 114 3.21 -10.39 1.05
C PHE A 114 1.86 -9.76 1.35
N ARG A 115 0.96 -9.74 0.37
CA ARG A 115 -0.34 -9.10 0.55
C ARG A 115 -1.14 -9.72 1.70
N ASP A 116 -1.14 -11.05 1.83
CA ASP A 116 -1.85 -11.73 2.92
C ASP A 116 -1.11 -11.61 4.27
N PHE A 117 0.23 -11.55 4.27
CA PHE A 117 1.02 -11.24 5.46
C PHE A 117 0.69 -9.83 6.01
N TYR A 118 0.75 -8.81 5.16
CA TYR A 118 0.45 -7.44 5.56
C TYR A 118 -1.03 -7.24 5.92
N ASP A 119 -1.96 -7.92 5.25
CA ASP A 119 -3.37 -7.90 5.64
C ASP A 119 -3.60 -8.45 7.07
N ASP A 120 -2.81 -9.45 7.48
CA ASP A 120 -2.83 -9.96 8.85
C ASP A 120 -2.28 -8.94 9.86
N VAL A 121 -1.15 -8.31 9.53
CA VAL A 121 -0.51 -7.25 10.32
C VAL A 121 -1.49 -6.10 10.54
N TYR A 122 -2.03 -5.52 9.46
CA TYR A 122 -2.94 -4.39 9.57
C TYR A 122 -4.25 -4.75 10.29
N ARG A 123 -4.75 -5.98 10.15
CA ARG A 123 -5.90 -6.44 10.95
C ARG A 123 -5.61 -6.46 12.44
N ARG A 124 -4.40 -6.87 12.84
CA ARG A 124 -3.97 -6.81 14.25
C ARG A 124 -3.83 -5.38 14.75
N GLU A 125 -3.26 -4.49 13.95
CA GLU A 125 -3.15 -3.06 14.28
C GLU A 125 -4.51 -2.38 14.42
N ILE A 126 -5.43 -2.61 13.47
CA ILE A 126 -6.80 -2.08 13.54
C ILE A 126 -7.52 -2.58 14.81
N ALA A 127 -7.35 -3.85 15.17
CA ALA A 127 -7.89 -4.39 16.41
C ALA A 127 -7.26 -3.74 17.65
N PHE A 128 -5.94 -3.48 17.62
CA PHE A 128 -5.22 -2.78 18.68
C PHE A 128 -5.73 -1.34 18.84
N TYR A 129 -5.81 -0.56 17.76
CA TYR A 129 -6.33 0.81 17.76
C TYR A 129 -7.77 0.88 18.27
N ALA A 130 -8.64 -0.02 17.81
CA ALA A 130 -10.00 -0.13 18.32
C ALA A 130 -10.03 -0.45 19.83
N GLY A 131 -9.13 -1.32 20.30
CA GLY A 131 -8.97 -1.64 21.72
C GLY A 131 -8.56 -0.44 22.56
N GLU A 132 -7.52 0.27 22.15
CA GLU A 132 -7.03 1.47 22.85
C GLU A 132 -8.05 2.62 22.78
N GLY A 133 -8.74 2.79 21.65
CA GLY A 133 -9.83 3.75 21.50
C GLY A 133 -10.99 3.48 22.47
N LYS A 134 -11.38 2.21 22.64
CA LYS A 134 -12.39 1.82 23.64
C LYS A 134 -11.95 2.10 25.08
N LYS A 135 -10.71 1.73 25.44
CA LYS A 135 -10.18 1.93 26.80
C LYS A 135 -10.08 3.41 27.17
N SER A 136 -9.67 4.25 26.23
CA SER A 136 -9.49 5.69 26.43
C SER A 136 -10.77 6.51 26.23
N GLY A 137 -11.82 5.93 25.64
CA GLY A 137 -13.04 6.66 25.26
C GLY A 137 -12.85 7.63 24.10
N ARG A 138 -11.74 7.54 23.34
CA ARG A 138 -11.51 8.34 22.14
C ARG A 138 -12.59 8.09 21.10
N LYS A 139 -13.10 9.15 20.48
CA LYS A 139 -14.22 9.14 19.52
C LYS A 139 -13.81 9.43 18.08
N ASP A 140 -12.52 9.59 17.84
CA ASP A 140 -11.94 10.02 16.57
C ASP A 140 -11.20 8.89 15.82
N MET A 141 -11.34 7.64 16.27
CA MET A 141 -10.78 6.50 15.54
C MET A 141 -11.57 6.24 14.26
N PHE A 142 -10.86 5.83 13.21
CA PHE A 142 -11.44 5.39 11.95
C PHE A 142 -12.41 6.39 11.29
N CYS A 143 -12.20 7.69 11.48
CA CYS A 143 -13.13 8.74 11.04
C CYS A 143 -12.61 9.65 9.92
N LYS A 144 -11.32 9.55 9.55
CA LYS A 144 -10.68 10.40 8.54
C LYS A 144 -10.40 9.61 7.26
N THR A 145 -11.00 10.02 6.16
CA THR A 145 -10.67 9.45 4.85
C THR A 145 -9.46 10.17 4.28
N VAL A 146 -8.46 9.40 3.84
CA VAL A 146 -7.36 9.93 3.02
C VAL A 146 -7.76 9.77 1.56
N PRO A 147 -7.59 10.77 0.68
CA PRO A 147 -7.77 10.60 -0.77
C PRO A 147 -6.74 9.65 -1.40
N ALA A 148 -7.12 8.90 -2.44
CA ALA A 148 -6.17 8.07 -3.19
C ALA A 148 -5.06 8.89 -3.85
N LYS A 149 -5.39 10.12 -4.25
CA LYS A 149 -4.44 11.06 -4.82
C LYS A 149 -3.32 11.40 -3.84
N ASP A 150 -3.67 11.71 -2.59
CA ASP A 150 -2.68 12.09 -1.58
C ASP A 150 -1.72 10.92 -1.28
N VAL A 151 -2.23 9.69 -1.26
CA VAL A 151 -1.39 8.48 -1.14
C VAL A 151 -0.47 8.32 -2.37
N ALA A 152 -1.00 8.48 -3.58
CA ALA A 152 -0.20 8.38 -4.80
C ALA A 152 0.86 9.49 -4.90
N ASP A 153 0.53 10.70 -4.44
CA ASP A 153 1.44 11.84 -4.42
C ASP A 153 2.59 11.66 -3.41
N ALA A 154 2.42 10.79 -2.40
CA ALA A 154 3.48 10.43 -1.45
C ALA A 154 4.49 9.42 -2.02
N CYS A 155 4.10 8.61 -3.02
CA CYS A 155 4.98 7.66 -3.70
C CYS A 155 5.83 8.39 -4.76
N LEU A 156 7.02 8.82 -4.37
CA LEU A 156 7.87 9.72 -5.16
C LEU A 156 9.09 9.01 -5.74
N TYR A 157 9.36 9.27 -7.03
CA TYR A 157 10.62 8.96 -7.69
C TYR A 157 11.21 10.26 -8.24
N LYS A 158 12.46 10.57 -7.86
CA LYS A 158 13.15 11.84 -8.18
C LYS A 158 12.29 13.08 -7.86
N GLY A 159 11.61 13.04 -6.71
CA GLY A 159 10.77 14.13 -6.20
C GLY A 159 9.43 14.31 -6.92
N LYS A 160 9.02 13.38 -7.79
CA LYS A 160 7.74 13.45 -8.51
C LYS A 160 6.93 12.17 -8.30
N PRO A 161 5.59 12.27 -8.18
CA PRO A 161 4.74 11.09 -8.14
C PRO A 161 4.96 10.22 -9.39
N TYR A 162 5.12 8.92 -9.19
CA TYR A 162 5.27 7.97 -10.29
C TYR A 162 4.13 6.94 -10.36
N VAL A 163 3.23 6.90 -9.39
CA VAL A 163 2.00 6.10 -9.42
C VAL A 163 0.77 7.00 -9.52
N SER A 164 -0.37 6.45 -9.94
CA SER A 164 -1.62 7.20 -10.07
C SER A 164 -2.65 6.79 -9.02
N ALA A 165 -3.55 7.71 -8.68
CA ALA A 165 -4.70 7.41 -7.84
C ALA A 165 -5.56 6.27 -8.41
N ASP A 166 -5.73 6.23 -9.74
CA ASP A 166 -6.52 5.18 -10.41
C ASP A 166 -5.92 3.79 -10.21
N MET A 167 -4.59 3.68 -10.22
CA MET A 167 -3.89 2.42 -9.95
C MET A 167 -4.22 1.90 -8.54
N LEU A 168 -4.14 2.78 -7.54
CA LEU A 168 -4.45 2.45 -6.13
C LEU A 168 -5.93 2.11 -5.90
N MET A 169 -6.79 2.44 -6.87
CA MET A 169 -8.22 2.17 -6.83
C MET A 169 -8.64 1.00 -7.73
N THR A 170 -7.71 0.35 -8.42
CA THR A 170 -7.98 -0.90 -9.18
C THR A 170 -8.55 -1.97 -8.26
N ASP A 171 -9.35 -2.91 -8.79
CA ASP A 171 -9.89 -4.01 -7.99
C ASP A 171 -8.76 -4.82 -7.34
N GLN A 172 -7.62 -4.98 -8.00
CA GLN A 172 -6.46 -5.67 -7.45
C GLN A 172 -5.88 -4.93 -6.23
N ALA A 173 -5.56 -3.65 -6.37
CA ALA A 173 -4.96 -2.87 -5.29
C ALA A 173 -5.94 -2.58 -4.13
N PHE A 174 -7.21 -2.33 -4.48
CA PHE A 174 -8.28 -1.94 -3.56
C PHE A 174 -9.19 -3.13 -3.20
N SER A 175 -8.58 -4.27 -2.87
CA SER A 175 -9.28 -5.49 -2.45
C SER A 175 -8.92 -5.93 -1.03
N VAL A 176 -9.80 -6.74 -0.44
CA VAL A 176 -9.59 -7.51 0.79
C VAL A 176 -10.09 -8.94 0.62
N LEU A 177 -9.53 -9.88 1.37
CA LEU A 177 -10.13 -11.21 1.46
C LEU A 177 -11.54 -11.09 2.04
N LYS A 178 -12.49 -11.87 1.50
CA LYS A 178 -13.89 -11.86 1.95
C LYS A 178 -14.03 -12.06 3.47
N LYS A 179 -13.22 -12.96 4.06
CA LYS A 179 -13.18 -13.20 5.50
C LYS A 179 -12.74 -11.96 6.30
N ASP A 180 -11.76 -11.22 5.79
CA ASP A 180 -11.16 -10.09 6.50
C ASP A 180 -12.05 -8.86 6.40
N LYS A 181 -12.75 -8.67 5.27
CA LYS A 181 -13.81 -7.65 5.13
C LYS A 181 -14.83 -7.72 6.27
N ALA A 182 -15.33 -8.92 6.57
CA ALA A 182 -16.26 -9.15 7.68
C ALA A 182 -15.61 -8.87 9.06
N ALA A 183 -14.35 -9.26 9.23
CA ALA A 183 -13.61 -9.01 10.47
C ALA A 183 -13.41 -7.50 10.74
N TYR A 184 -13.02 -6.73 9.72
CA TYR A 184 -12.85 -5.28 9.83
C TYR A 184 -14.15 -4.59 10.24
N MET A 185 -15.26 -4.92 9.59
CA MET A 185 -16.58 -4.36 9.94
C MET A 185 -16.99 -4.69 11.37
N LYS A 186 -16.69 -5.91 11.84
CA LYS A 186 -16.97 -6.31 13.22
C LYS A 186 -16.15 -5.48 14.23
N ILE A 187 -14.85 -5.26 13.96
CA ILE A 187 -13.99 -4.44 14.82
C ILE A 187 -14.50 -3.00 14.89
N ALA A 188 -14.78 -2.39 13.74
CA ALA A 188 -15.27 -1.01 13.66
C ALA A 188 -16.63 -0.83 14.34
N ALA A 189 -17.56 -1.78 14.14
CA ALA A 189 -18.87 -1.74 14.78
C ALA A 189 -18.80 -1.89 16.30
N ASP A 190 -17.94 -2.77 16.81
CA ASP A 190 -17.75 -2.98 18.25
C ASP A 190 -17.16 -1.73 18.93
N TYR A 191 -16.13 -1.12 18.34
CA TYR A 191 -15.60 0.17 18.78
C TYR A 191 -16.70 1.24 18.80
N ALA A 192 -17.39 1.42 17.69
CA ALA A 192 -18.39 2.47 17.51
C ALA A 192 -19.54 2.36 18.50
N LYS A 193 -20.04 1.14 18.73
CA LYS A 193 -21.06 0.85 19.76
C LYS A 193 -20.56 1.21 21.16
N THR A 194 -19.31 0.89 21.48
CA THR A 194 -18.75 1.09 22.82
C THR A 194 -18.59 2.57 23.16
N VAL A 195 -18.11 3.39 22.22
CA VAL A 195 -17.83 4.82 22.48
C VAL A 195 -18.94 5.77 21.99
N GLY A 196 -19.98 5.24 21.35
CA GLY A 196 -21.15 6.01 20.91
C GLY A 196 -20.89 6.88 19.69
N VAL A 197 -20.26 6.33 18.65
CA VAL A 197 -20.02 6.99 17.36
C VAL A 197 -20.56 6.16 16.20
N LYS A 198 -20.50 6.68 14.97
CA LYS A 198 -20.83 5.92 13.76
C LYS A 198 -19.71 4.92 13.45
N ALA A 199 -20.08 3.69 13.08
CA ALA A 199 -19.12 2.68 12.63
C ALA A 199 -18.48 3.07 11.29
N ASP A 200 -17.18 2.79 11.16
CA ASP A 200 -16.52 2.84 9.85
C ASP A 200 -17.00 1.69 8.96
N GLU A 201 -17.53 2.06 7.80
CA GLU A 201 -18.06 1.15 6.79
C GLU A 201 -17.21 1.20 5.51
N SER A 202 -16.08 1.90 5.51
CA SER A 202 -15.28 2.20 4.31
C SER A 202 -14.84 0.95 3.54
N VAL A 203 -14.61 -0.17 4.21
CA VAL A 203 -14.24 -1.46 3.58
C VAL A 203 -15.34 -2.03 2.68
N TRP A 204 -16.60 -1.59 2.81
CA TRP A 204 -17.69 -2.01 1.91
C TRP A 204 -17.37 -1.67 0.45
N ALA A 205 -16.74 -0.52 0.21
CA ALA A 205 -16.37 -0.06 -1.12
C ALA A 205 -15.24 -0.88 -1.76
N MET A 206 -14.45 -1.61 -0.97
CA MET A 206 -13.33 -2.43 -1.47
C MET A 206 -13.83 -3.69 -2.19
N ALA A 207 -13.09 -4.11 -3.21
CA ALA A 207 -13.30 -5.38 -3.89
C ALA A 207 -13.10 -6.57 -2.92
N GLU A 208 -13.74 -7.69 -3.21
CA GLU A 208 -13.50 -8.96 -2.51
C GLU A 208 -12.65 -9.88 -3.39
N ARG A 209 -11.61 -10.47 -2.80
CA ARG A 209 -10.78 -11.48 -3.45
C ARG A 209 -10.81 -12.81 -2.69
N ASP A 210 -10.42 -13.89 -3.37
CA ASP A 210 -10.11 -15.17 -2.73
C ASP A 210 -8.61 -15.28 -2.37
N LYS A 211 -8.21 -16.43 -1.79
CA LYS A 211 -6.83 -16.70 -1.34
C LYS A 211 -5.80 -16.79 -2.47
N THR A 212 -6.24 -16.87 -3.72
CA THR A 212 -5.38 -16.89 -4.92
C THR A 212 -5.24 -15.51 -5.56
N GLY A 213 -5.72 -14.47 -4.87
CA GLY A 213 -5.72 -13.09 -5.38
C GLY A 213 -6.81 -12.80 -6.42
N LYS A 214 -7.59 -13.80 -6.84
CA LYS A 214 -8.65 -13.61 -7.83
C LYS A 214 -9.80 -12.78 -7.26
N ILE A 215 -10.21 -11.76 -8.00
CA ILE A 215 -11.35 -10.91 -7.66
C ILE A 215 -12.65 -11.71 -7.81
N THR A 216 -13.40 -11.77 -6.72
CA THR A 216 -14.70 -12.47 -6.63
C THR A 216 -15.88 -11.50 -6.60
N ARG A 217 -15.63 -10.24 -6.22
CA ARG A 217 -16.59 -9.13 -6.32
C ARG A 217 -15.83 -7.83 -6.53
N SER A 218 -16.19 -7.09 -7.58
CA SER A 218 -15.56 -5.80 -7.86
C SER A 218 -15.85 -4.75 -6.79
N ALA A 219 -14.96 -3.75 -6.71
CA ALA A 219 -15.10 -2.63 -5.81
C ALA A 219 -16.40 -1.87 -6.09
N GLN A 220 -17.14 -1.53 -5.03
CA GLN A 220 -18.32 -0.69 -5.14
C GLN A 220 -17.90 0.77 -5.08
N ARG A 221 -17.43 1.27 -6.22
CA ARG A 221 -17.12 2.67 -6.39
C ARG A 221 -18.45 3.43 -6.45
N LYS A 222 -18.83 4.15 -5.39
CA LYS A 222 -19.68 5.33 -5.62
C LYS A 222 -18.88 6.17 -6.61
N ALA A 223 -19.40 6.36 -7.82
CA ALA A 223 -18.75 7.23 -8.78
C ALA A 223 -18.46 8.54 -8.05
N ASN A 224 -17.19 8.92 -7.93
CA ASN A 224 -16.86 10.30 -7.60
C ASN A 224 -17.43 11.10 -8.76
N THR A 225 -18.65 11.61 -8.61
CA THR A 225 -19.33 12.43 -9.61
C THR A 225 -18.45 13.59 -10.06
N ALA A 226 -17.58 14.09 -9.16
CA ALA A 226 -16.56 15.08 -9.47
C ALA A 226 -15.53 14.68 -10.54
N VAL A 227 -15.14 13.40 -10.65
CA VAL A 227 -14.16 12.93 -11.66
C VAL A 227 -14.85 12.61 -12.98
N ALA A 228 -16.08 12.06 -12.93
CA ALA A 228 -16.89 11.84 -14.12
C ALA A 228 -17.30 13.16 -14.80
N GLU A 229 -17.58 14.22 -14.03
CA GLU A 229 -17.86 15.56 -14.55
C GLU A 229 -16.62 16.22 -15.17
N ALA A 230 -15.45 16.09 -14.55
CA ALA A 230 -14.19 16.62 -15.10
C ALA A 230 -13.76 15.94 -16.43
N LEU A 231 -14.05 14.64 -16.57
CA LEU A 231 -13.79 13.89 -17.81
C LEU A 231 -14.82 14.19 -18.92
N ASN A 232 -16.03 14.61 -18.57
CA ASN A 232 -17.03 15.02 -19.56
C ASN A 232 -16.83 16.48 -20.03
N GLN A 233 -16.28 17.36 -19.18
CA GLN A 233 -15.95 18.73 -19.59
C GLN A 233 -14.72 18.82 -20.52
N SER A 234 -13.79 17.86 -20.45
CA SER A 234 -12.60 17.82 -21.31
C SER A 234 -12.84 17.18 -22.69
N LYS A 235 -14.03 16.60 -22.93
CA LYS A 235 -14.44 16.07 -24.24
C LYS A 235 -15.28 17.04 -25.08
N GLY A 236 -15.51 18.25 -24.56
CA GLY A 236 -16.34 19.28 -25.18
C GLY A 236 -15.58 20.52 -25.65
N ARG A 237 -14.26 20.43 -25.89
CA ARG A 237 -13.45 21.51 -26.48
C ARG A 237 -12.65 21.02 -27.66
#